data_AF-A0A962SWR3-F1
#
_entry.id   AF-A0A962SWR3-F1
#
_cell.length_a   1.000
_cell.length_b   1.000
_cell.length_c   1.000
_cell.angle_alpha   90.00
_cell.angle_beta   90.00
_cell.angle_gamma   90.00
#
_symmetry.space_group_name_H-M   'P 1'
#
loop_
_entity.id
_entity.type
_entity.pdbx_description
1 polymer ?
#
loop_
_entity_poly.entity_id
_entity_poly.type
_entity_poly.pdbx_seq_one_letter_code
_entity_poly.pdbx_strand_id
1 'polypeptide(L)' 'MRERQVVLDTETTGLDPGQGHRVIEIGCIELRNR' A
#
# COMPACT_ATOMS: atom_id res chain seq x y z
N MET A 1 9.48 3.39 -22.48
CA MET A 1 9.66 2.42 -21.38
C MET A 1 8.28 1.85 -21.07
N ARG A 2 8.12 0.54 -20.84
CA ARG A 2 6.81 0.01 -20.44
C ARG A 2 6.47 0.57 -19.06
N GLU A 3 5.28 1.14 -18.93
CA GLU A 3 4.79 1.72 -17.68
C GLU A 3 4.69 0.62 -16.63
N ARG A 4 5.38 0.83 -15.50
CA ARG A 4 5.34 -0.06 -14.34
C ARG A 4 4.63 0.68 -13.23
N GLN A 5 3.60 0.07 -12.69
CA GLN A 5 2.83 0.62 -11.59
C GLN A 5 2.88 -0.36 -10.42
N VAL A 6 2.92 0.17 -9.21
CA VAL A 6 2.84 -0.62 -7.99
C VAL A 6 1.58 -0.19 -7.26
N VAL A 7 0.71 -1.16 -6.96
CA VAL A 7 -0.47 -0.94 -6.13
C VAL A 7 -0.20 -1.54 -4.77
N LEU A 8 -0.47 -0.74 -3.74
CA LEU A 8 -0.34 -1.14 -2.35
C LEU A 8 -1.72 -1.15 -1.71
N ASP A 9 -1.94 -2.17 -0.89
CA ASP A 9 -3.02 -2.25 0.06
C ASP A 9 -2.41 -2.30 1.46
N THR A 10 -2.95 -1.52 2.39
CA THR A 10 -2.37 -1.40 3.74
C THR A 10 -3.45 -1.59 4.78
N GLU A 11 -3.22 -2.49 5.71
CA GLU A 11 -4.06 -2.64 6.89
C GLU A 11 -3.42 -1.92 8.07
N THR A 12 -4.25 -1.28 8.88
CA THR A 12 -3.81 -0.44 9.99
C THR A 12 -4.57 -0.79 11.26
N THR A 13 -3.98 -0.48 12.42
CA THR A 13 -4.68 -0.61 13.71
C THR A 13 -5.84 0.39 13.86
N GLY A 14 -6.00 1.34 12.93
CA GLY A 14 -6.98 2.44 12.95
C GLY A 14 -6.59 3.57 12.00
N LEU A 15 -7.50 4.51 11.76
CA LEU A 15 -7.43 5.43 10.61
C LEU A 15 -6.54 6.67 10.80
N ASP A 16 -6.42 7.19 12.03
CA ASP A 16 -5.69 8.43 12.31
C ASP A 16 -4.30 8.18 12.91
N PRO A 17 -3.20 8.50 12.20
CA PRO A 17 -1.85 8.37 12.74
C PRO A 17 -1.58 9.25 13.96
N GLY A 18 -2.25 10.40 14.08
CA GLY A 18 -2.11 11.32 15.22
C GLY A 18 -2.57 10.72 16.54
N GLN A 19 -3.43 9.69 16.48
CA GLN A 19 -3.88 8.90 17.63
C GLN A 19 -2.95 7.70 17.93
N GLY A 20 -1.84 7.57 17.22
CA GLY A 20 -0.84 6.51 17.43
C GLY A 20 -1.12 5.20 16.68
N HIS A 21 -2.09 5.19 15.76
CA HIS A 21 -2.34 4.03 14.91
C HIS A 21 -1.17 3.76 13.95
N ARG A 22 -0.91 2.48 13.68
CA ARG A 22 0.21 2.02 12.84
C ARG A 22 -0.26 1.07 11.75
N VAL A 23 0.51 1.04 10.65
CA VAL A 23 0.39 -0.01 9.63
C VAL A 23 0.85 -1.34 10.22
N ILE A 24 0.10 -2.40 9.93
CA ILE A 24 0.39 -3.76 10.41
C ILE A 24 0.61 -4.76 9.28
N GLU A 25 0.11 -4.47 8.09
CA GLU A 25 0.30 -5.30 6.90
C GLU A 25 0.44 -4.42 5.65
N ILE A 26 1.23 -4.90 4.68
CA ILE A 26 1.33 -4.29 3.36
C ILE A 26 1.24 -5.41 2.31
N GLY A 27 0.15 -5.39 1.54
CA GLY A 27 0.01 -6.14 0.30
C GLY A 27 0.55 -5.34 -0.87
N CYS A 28 1.22 -5.98 -1.82
CA CYS A 28 1.82 -5.32 -2.97
C CYS A 28 1.72 -6.15 -4.25
N ILE A 29 1.33 -5.51 -5.35
CA ILE A 29 1.40 -6.09 -6.70
C ILE A 29 2.09 -5.13 -7.68
N GLU A 30 2.90 -5.68 -8.58
CA GLU A 30 3.48 -4.97 -9.72
C GLU A 30 2.60 -5.17 -10.96
N LEU A 31 2.10 -4.08 -11.53
CA LEU A 31 1.42 -4.06 -12.81
C LEU A 31 2.42 -3.68 -13.92
N ARG A 32 2.41 -4.46 -15.00
CA ARG A 32 3.21 -4.21 -16.21
C ARG A 32 2.29 -4.11 -17.42
N ASN A 33 2.16 -2.92 -17.98
CA ASN A 33 1.43 -2.74 -19.24
C ASN A 33 2.21 -3.43 -20.37
N ARG A 34 1.60 -4.44 -21.00
CA ARG A 34 2.21 -5.26 -22.06
C ARG A 34 1.89 -4.72 -23.44
#